data_AF-A0A2N2SS05-F1
#
_entry.id   AF-A0A2N2SS05-F1
#
_cell.length_a   1.000
_cell.length_b   1.000
_cell.length_c   1.000
_cell.angle_alpha   90.00
_cell.angle_beta   90.00
_cell.angle_gamma   90.00
#
_symmetry.space_group_name_H-M   'P 1'
#
loop_
_entity.id
_entity.type
_entity.pdbx_description
1 polymer ?
#
loop_
_entity_poly.entity_id
_entity_poly.type
_entity_poly.pdbx_seq_one_letter_code
_entity_poly.pdbx_strand_id
1 'polypeptide(L)'
;MCEVQAAIELIKRGTDELLIEAELIEKLKSGRPLRIKAGFDPTAPDLHLGHTVLINKLRHFQELGHQVMFLIGDFTGMIGDPSGKNSTRPPLSREQIMDNAKTYQEQVFKILDPERTEICFNSAWMEGLGAAGMIRLAAQQTVARMLEREDFSKRYSNNQSIAIHEFLYPLCQGYDSVAMKADVELGGTDQRFNLLMGRELQKHYGQAPQCVVMMPLLEGLDGVNKMSKSLGNYIGIAEVPKEIFGKTMSVSDILMWRYFDLLSFRSSAEIAE
;
A
#
# COMPACT_ATOMS: atom_id res chain seq x y z
N MET A 1 -19.19 -8.74 -21.50
CA MET A 1 -19.81 -7.80 -20.55
C MET A 1 -20.01 -8.42 -19.17
N CYS A 2 -20.49 -9.67 -19.06
CA CYS A 2 -20.67 -10.36 -17.77
C CYS A 2 -19.36 -10.49 -16.94
N GLU A 3 -18.24 -10.89 -17.56
CA GLU A 3 -16.97 -11.11 -16.84
C GLU A 3 -16.31 -9.84 -16.31
N VAL A 4 -16.27 -8.75 -17.09
CA VAL A 4 -15.70 -7.47 -16.65
C VAL A 4 -16.55 -6.87 -15.52
N GLN A 5 -17.87 -6.99 -15.59
CA GLN A 5 -18.76 -6.52 -14.54
C GLN A 5 -18.54 -7.29 -13.23
N ALA A 6 -18.46 -8.62 -13.31
CA ALA A 6 -18.16 -9.46 -12.15
C ALA A 6 -16.77 -9.16 -11.56
N ALA A 7 -15.76 -8.92 -12.41
CA ALA A 7 -14.43 -8.51 -11.97
C ALA A 7 -14.45 -7.18 -11.21
N ILE A 8 -15.18 -6.18 -11.71
CA ILE A 8 -15.34 -4.89 -11.04
C ILE A 8 -16.07 -5.04 -9.71
N GLU A 9 -17.11 -5.85 -9.62
CA GLU A 9 -17.83 -6.12 -8.37
C GLU A 9 -16.91 -6.74 -7.31
N LEU A 10 -16.10 -7.73 -7.70
CA LEU A 10 -15.09 -8.33 -6.82
C LEU A 10 -14.01 -7.32 -6.39
N ILE A 11 -13.56 -6.48 -7.30
CA ILE A 11 -12.57 -5.43 -7.01
C ILE A 11 -13.17 -4.37 -6.08
N LYS A 12 -14.44 -4.00 -6.22
CA LYS A 12 -15.08 -2.98 -5.37
C LYS A 12 -15.45 -3.48 -3.97
N ARG A 13 -15.68 -4.79 -3.80
CA ARG A 13 -16.03 -5.36 -2.49
C ARG A 13 -14.96 -5.06 -1.43
N GLY A 14 -15.34 -4.36 -0.36
CA GLY A 14 -14.43 -3.96 0.73
C GLY A 14 -13.38 -2.90 0.35
N THR A 15 -13.43 -2.37 -0.88
CA THR A 15 -12.62 -1.23 -1.29
C THR A 15 -13.28 0.06 -0.82
N ASP A 16 -12.49 0.95 -0.23
CA ASP A 16 -12.97 2.25 0.25
C ASP A 16 -13.22 3.19 -0.93
N GLU A 17 -12.25 3.28 -1.84
CA GLU A 17 -12.37 4.12 -3.02
C GLU A 17 -11.60 3.55 -4.22
N LEU A 18 -12.27 3.56 -5.38
CA LEU A 18 -11.67 3.26 -6.68
C LEU A 18 -11.70 4.54 -7.51
N LEU A 19 -10.53 5.10 -7.79
CA LEU A 19 -10.43 6.32 -8.59
C LEU A 19 -10.60 6.02 -10.08
N ILE A 20 -11.57 6.70 -10.67
CA ILE A 20 -11.90 6.66 -12.11
C ILE A 20 -12.16 5.21 -12.57
N GLU A 21 -13.23 4.61 -12.03
CA GLU A 21 -13.67 3.24 -12.35
C GLU A 21 -13.73 2.95 -13.86
N ALA A 22 -14.13 3.93 -14.67
CA ALA A 22 -14.15 3.81 -16.12
C ALA A 22 -12.78 3.45 -16.72
N GLU A 23 -11.67 3.99 -16.20
CA GLU A 23 -10.32 3.64 -16.68
C GLU A 23 -9.97 2.18 -16.37
N LEU A 24 -10.37 1.67 -15.20
CA LEU A 24 -10.14 0.28 -14.84
C LEU A 24 -10.95 -0.65 -15.72
N ILE A 25 -12.21 -0.31 -16.01
CA ILE A 25 -13.05 -1.04 -16.95
C ILE A 25 -12.38 -1.13 -18.33
N GLU A 26 -11.86 -0.02 -18.85
CA GLU A 26 -11.15 -0.03 -20.14
C GLU A 26 -9.87 -0.87 -20.12
N LYS A 27 -9.10 -0.82 -19.02
CA LYS A 27 -7.93 -1.70 -18.85
C LYS A 27 -8.32 -3.18 -18.80
N LEU A 28 -9.38 -3.54 -18.09
CA LEU A 28 -9.87 -4.92 -18.00
C LEU A 28 -10.35 -5.45 -19.36
N LYS A 29 -11.00 -4.59 -20.18
CA LYS A 29 -11.43 -4.95 -21.54
C LYS A 29 -10.28 -5.28 -22.50
N SER A 30 -9.04 -4.88 -22.18
CA SER A 30 -7.88 -5.20 -23.02
C SER A 30 -7.54 -6.70 -23.07
N GLY A 31 -8.04 -7.49 -22.12
CA GLY A 31 -7.85 -8.95 -22.08
C GLY A 31 -6.44 -9.43 -21.74
N ARG A 32 -5.47 -8.51 -21.55
CA ARG A 32 -4.12 -8.86 -21.07
C ARG A 32 -4.08 -8.88 -19.54
N PRO A 33 -3.17 -9.65 -18.93
CA PRO A 33 -2.84 -9.51 -17.52
C PRO A 33 -2.40 -8.07 -17.22
N LEU A 34 -3.08 -7.44 -16.26
CA LEU A 34 -2.70 -6.13 -15.74
C LEU A 34 -1.56 -6.29 -14.72
N ARG A 35 -0.74 -5.25 -14.61
CA ARG A 35 0.37 -5.16 -13.66
C ARG A 35 -0.10 -4.46 -12.39
N ILE A 36 -0.29 -5.20 -11.32
CA ILE A 36 -0.92 -4.73 -10.07
C ILE A 36 0.17 -4.49 -9.01
N LYS A 37 0.44 -3.23 -8.69
CA LYS A 37 1.47 -2.81 -7.72
C LYS A 37 0.88 -2.68 -6.32
N ALA A 38 1.63 -3.13 -5.32
CA ALA A 38 1.47 -2.67 -3.93
C ALA A 38 2.83 -2.60 -3.25
N GLY A 39 3.13 -1.47 -2.61
CA GLY A 39 4.38 -1.22 -1.91
C GLY A 39 4.27 -1.40 -0.40
N PHE A 40 5.30 -1.99 0.19
CA PHE A 40 5.44 -2.17 1.64
C PHE A 40 6.85 -1.81 2.08
N ASP A 41 6.97 -0.81 2.95
CA ASP A 41 8.23 -0.42 3.57
C ASP A 41 8.47 -1.30 4.82
N PRO A 42 9.49 -2.18 4.83
CA PRO A 42 9.73 -3.16 5.90
C PRO A 42 10.40 -2.48 7.12
N THR A 43 9.67 -1.57 7.75
CA THR A 43 10.16 -0.76 8.88
C THR A 43 10.16 -1.51 10.22
N ALA A 44 9.52 -2.67 10.26
CA ALA A 44 9.53 -3.63 11.36
C ALA A 44 9.25 -5.03 10.79
N PRO A 45 9.78 -6.12 11.40
CA PRO A 45 9.59 -7.49 10.91
C PRO A 45 8.14 -7.94 11.00
N ASP A 46 7.76 -8.91 10.19
CA ASP A 46 6.44 -9.57 10.13
C ASP A 46 5.29 -8.75 9.52
N LEU A 47 4.22 -9.42 9.11
CA LEU A 47 2.97 -8.83 8.69
C LEU A 47 1.91 -8.99 9.80
N HIS A 48 0.86 -8.18 9.74
CA HIS A 48 -0.26 -8.22 10.67
C HIS A 48 -1.56 -8.09 9.91
N LEU A 49 -2.70 -8.34 10.56
CA LEU A 49 -4.02 -8.32 9.92
C LEU A 49 -4.34 -7.00 9.19
N GLY A 50 -3.82 -5.86 9.67
CA GLY A 50 -3.95 -4.60 8.93
C GLY A 50 -3.37 -4.65 7.51
N HIS A 51 -2.26 -5.36 7.29
CA HIS A 51 -1.68 -5.54 5.96
C HIS A 51 -2.48 -6.52 5.10
N THR A 52 -3.12 -7.52 5.71
CA THR A 52 -3.84 -8.56 4.97
C THR A 52 -5.06 -8.01 4.26
N VAL A 53 -5.65 -6.91 4.71
CA VAL A 53 -6.74 -6.21 4.02
C VAL A 53 -6.33 -5.86 2.58
N LEU A 54 -5.14 -5.28 2.41
CA LEU A 54 -4.60 -4.93 1.10
C LEU A 54 -4.14 -6.18 0.33
N ILE A 55 -3.46 -7.11 1.00
CA ILE A 55 -2.92 -8.31 0.36
C ILE A 55 -4.05 -9.23 -0.14
N ASN A 56 -5.17 -9.34 0.58
CA ASN A 56 -6.36 -10.07 0.12
C ASN A 56 -6.95 -9.45 -1.16
N LYS A 57 -6.90 -8.11 -1.30
CA LYS A 57 -7.32 -7.48 -2.55
C LYS A 57 -6.36 -7.82 -3.70
N LEU A 58 -5.04 -7.89 -3.45
CA LEU A 58 -4.08 -8.40 -4.45
C LEU A 58 -4.40 -9.84 -4.85
N ARG A 59 -4.82 -10.69 -3.89
CA ARG A 59 -5.24 -12.06 -4.16
C ARG A 59 -6.44 -12.10 -5.11
N HIS A 60 -7.44 -11.23 -4.95
CA HIS A 60 -8.54 -11.12 -5.92
C HIS A 60 -8.04 -10.76 -7.32
N PHE A 61 -7.06 -9.86 -7.45
CA PHE A 61 -6.44 -9.58 -8.76
C PHE A 61 -5.73 -10.80 -9.35
N GLN A 62 -5.09 -11.63 -8.52
CA GLN A 62 -4.58 -12.93 -8.98
C GLN A 62 -5.74 -13.80 -9.45
N GLU A 63 -6.80 -13.99 -8.68
CA GLU A 63 -7.95 -14.82 -9.10
C GLU A 63 -8.57 -14.36 -10.43
N LEU A 64 -8.50 -13.07 -10.74
CA LEU A 64 -8.92 -12.47 -12.01
C LEU A 64 -7.91 -12.58 -13.17
N GLY A 65 -6.81 -13.32 -13.01
CA GLY A 65 -5.84 -13.55 -14.09
C GLY A 65 -4.73 -12.49 -14.22
N HIS A 66 -4.61 -11.55 -13.28
CA HIS A 66 -3.59 -10.48 -13.34
C HIS A 66 -2.28 -10.87 -12.65
N GLN A 67 -1.23 -10.06 -12.90
CA GLN A 67 0.09 -10.22 -12.30
C GLN A 67 0.24 -9.26 -11.13
N VAL A 68 0.52 -9.79 -9.95
CA VAL A 68 0.85 -8.97 -8.77
C VAL A 68 2.34 -8.69 -8.75
N MET A 69 2.69 -7.43 -8.49
CA MET A 69 4.04 -6.98 -8.23
C MET A 69 4.08 -6.46 -6.80
N PHE A 70 4.62 -7.28 -5.89
CA PHE A 70 4.76 -6.95 -4.49
C PHE A 70 6.09 -6.23 -4.27
N LEU A 71 6.02 -4.93 -4.06
CA LEU A 71 7.18 -4.08 -3.95
C LEU A 71 7.64 -3.97 -2.50
N ILE A 72 8.86 -4.44 -2.23
CA ILE A 72 9.59 -4.16 -1.01
C ILE A 72 10.26 -2.79 -1.16
N GLY A 73 9.89 -1.86 -0.29
CA GLY A 73 10.43 -0.51 -0.25
C GLY A 73 11.76 -0.44 0.48
N ASP A 74 12.82 -1.06 -0.06
CA ASP A 74 14.12 -1.11 0.59
C ASP A 74 14.91 0.20 0.49
N PHE A 75 14.67 1.00 -0.54
CA PHE A 75 15.17 2.37 -0.65
C PHE A 75 14.23 3.38 0.03
N THR A 76 12.92 3.29 -0.19
CA THR A 76 11.91 4.19 0.41
C THR A 76 11.88 4.07 1.94
N GLY A 77 12.07 2.87 2.48
CA GLY A 77 12.20 2.64 3.91
C GLY A 77 13.38 3.37 4.57
N MET A 78 14.43 3.72 3.81
CA MET A 78 15.55 4.55 4.31
C MET A 78 15.17 6.02 4.44
N ILE A 79 14.25 6.51 3.61
CA ILE A 79 13.71 7.88 3.69
C ILE A 79 12.67 7.96 4.80
N GLY A 80 11.76 6.97 4.85
CA GLY A 80 10.68 6.87 5.81
C GLY A 80 9.41 7.60 5.37
N ASP A 81 8.31 6.87 5.22
CA ASP A 81 7.02 7.45 4.84
C ASP A 81 6.45 8.40 5.91
N PRO A 82 6.18 9.68 5.58
CA PRO A 82 5.54 10.61 6.50
C PRO A 82 4.02 10.39 6.66
N SER A 83 3.38 9.50 5.86
CA SER A 83 1.91 9.45 5.71
C SER A 83 1.19 9.14 7.02
N GLY A 84 0.34 10.08 7.44
CA GLY A 84 -0.42 9.97 8.69
C GLY A 84 0.44 10.01 9.96
N LYS A 85 1.64 10.60 9.90
CA LYS A 85 2.56 10.71 11.04
C LYS A 85 2.82 12.18 11.42
N ASN A 86 2.87 12.44 12.72
CA ASN A 86 3.15 13.76 13.30
C ASN A 86 4.64 13.99 13.62
N SER A 87 5.50 12.99 13.42
CA SER A 87 6.93 13.06 13.72
C SER A 87 7.76 12.31 12.68
N THR A 88 8.96 12.79 12.39
CA THR A 88 9.93 12.13 11.50
C THR A 88 10.29 10.74 12.03
N ARG A 89 10.35 9.73 11.15
CA ARG A 89 10.77 8.37 11.53
C ARG A 89 12.28 8.31 11.76
N PRO A 90 12.77 7.50 12.71
CA PRO A 90 14.19 7.21 12.80
C PRO A 90 14.64 6.45 11.53
N PRO A 91 15.81 6.80 10.96
CA PRO A 91 16.34 6.10 9.79
C PRO A 91 16.72 4.66 10.16
N LEU A 92 16.43 3.72 9.27
CA LEU A 92 16.85 2.32 9.39
C LEU A 92 18.08 2.05 8.53
N SER A 93 18.95 1.15 8.97
CA SER A 93 20.05 0.67 8.13
C SER A 93 19.51 -0.24 7.02
N ARG A 94 20.25 -0.32 5.91
CA ARG A 94 19.91 -1.25 4.81
C ARG A 94 19.85 -2.71 5.29
N GLU A 95 20.76 -3.10 6.18
CA GLU A 95 20.79 -4.45 6.74
C GLU A 95 19.49 -4.75 7.51
N GLN A 96 19.04 -3.83 8.36
CA GLN A 96 17.78 -3.98 9.11
C GLN A 96 16.56 -4.08 8.17
N ILE A 97 16.52 -3.25 7.12
CA ILE A 97 15.47 -3.27 6.10
C ILE A 97 15.45 -4.62 5.39
N MET A 98 16.62 -5.15 5.01
CA MET A 98 16.73 -6.44 4.32
C MET A 98 16.35 -7.61 5.21
N ASP A 99 16.70 -7.57 6.50
CA ASP A 99 16.28 -8.60 7.45
C ASP A 99 14.77 -8.59 7.66
N ASN A 100 14.16 -7.41 7.79
CA ASN A 100 12.70 -7.28 7.85
C ASN A 100 12.05 -7.75 6.54
N ALA A 101 12.64 -7.45 5.39
CA ALA A 101 12.11 -7.84 4.07
C ALA A 101 12.04 -9.37 3.88
N LYS A 102 12.93 -10.15 4.50
CA LYS A 102 12.87 -11.63 4.48
C LYS A 102 11.55 -12.13 5.05
N THR A 103 11.17 -11.61 6.23
CA THR A 103 9.90 -11.99 6.88
C THR A 103 8.68 -11.62 6.04
N TYR A 104 8.72 -10.49 5.32
CA TYR A 104 7.61 -10.07 4.46
C TYR A 104 7.45 -11.02 3.28
N GLN A 105 8.55 -11.40 2.64
CA GLN A 105 8.55 -12.35 1.52
C GLN A 105 8.04 -13.73 1.96
N GLU A 106 8.47 -14.23 3.12
CA GLU A 106 7.98 -15.52 3.62
C GLU A 106 6.48 -15.47 3.96
N GLN A 107 6.00 -14.37 4.52
CA GLN A 107 4.65 -14.26 5.03
C GLN A 107 3.62 -13.85 3.98
N VAL A 108 4.02 -13.09 2.96
CA VAL A 108 3.09 -12.69 1.87
C VAL A 108 2.56 -13.91 1.13
N PHE A 109 3.37 -14.95 0.96
CA PHE A 109 2.98 -16.20 0.30
C PHE A 109 2.05 -17.09 1.14
N LYS A 110 1.72 -16.71 2.38
CA LYS A 110 0.57 -17.31 3.08
C LYS A 110 -0.77 -16.93 2.45
N ILE A 111 -0.80 -15.85 1.66
CA ILE A 111 -2.01 -15.29 1.04
C ILE A 111 -1.88 -15.27 -0.49
N LEU A 112 -0.75 -14.78 -1.00
CA LEU A 112 -0.53 -14.67 -2.44
C LEU A 112 0.04 -15.96 -3.04
N ASP A 113 -0.33 -16.22 -4.28
CA ASP A 113 0.27 -17.28 -5.09
C ASP A 113 1.68 -16.86 -5.54
N PRO A 114 2.75 -17.60 -5.18
CA PRO A 114 4.11 -17.30 -5.60
C PRO A 114 4.32 -17.31 -7.12
N GLU A 115 3.62 -18.17 -7.87
CA GLU A 115 3.77 -18.27 -9.33
C GLU A 115 3.22 -17.04 -10.05
N ARG A 116 2.38 -16.27 -9.36
CA ARG A 116 1.65 -15.12 -9.90
C ARG A 116 1.98 -13.83 -9.15
N THR A 117 3.12 -13.83 -8.46
CA THR A 117 3.65 -12.70 -7.69
C THR A 117 5.10 -12.46 -8.06
N GLU A 118 5.39 -11.25 -8.52
CA GLU A 118 6.76 -10.77 -8.68
C GLU A 118 7.15 -9.99 -7.42
N ILE A 119 8.20 -10.42 -6.72
CA ILE A 119 8.78 -9.62 -5.63
C ILE A 119 9.76 -8.62 -6.26
N CYS A 120 9.55 -7.33 -6.00
CA CYS A 120 10.40 -6.26 -6.50
C CYS A 120 11.06 -5.50 -5.34
N PHE A 121 12.21 -4.89 -5.58
CA PHE A 121 12.92 -4.03 -4.63
C PHE A 121 13.16 -2.68 -5.29
N ASN A 122 12.75 -1.57 -4.68
CA ASN A 122 12.86 -0.27 -5.36
C ASN A 122 14.30 0.26 -5.44
N SER A 123 15.23 -0.25 -4.63
CA SER A 123 16.66 0.02 -4.83
C SER A 123 17.15 -0.33 -6.24
N ALA A 124 16.54 -1.34 -6.90
CA ALA A 124 16.93 -1.80 -8.24
C ALA A 124 16.87 -0.70 -9.32
N TRP A 125 15.99 0.30 -9.17
CA TRP A 125 15.95 1.47 -10.05
C TRP A 125 16.34 2.78 -9.36
N MET A 126 16.12 2.89 -8.04
CA MET A 126 16.44 4.11 -7.31
C MET A 126 17.93 4.38 -7.22
N GLU A 127 18.75 3.35 -7.02
CA GLU A 127 20.20 3.51 -6.95
C GLU A 127 20.80 3.97 -8.28
N GLY A 128 20.19 3.55 -9.40
CA GLY A 128 20.61 3.91 -10.75
C GLY A 128 20.26 5.35 -11.16
N LEU A 129 19.35 6.04 -10.45
CA LEU A 129 19.01 7.44 -10.77
C LEU A 129 20.19 8.38 -10.55
N GLY A 130 20.96 8.15 -9.48
CA GLY A 130 21.99 9.07 -8.99
C GLY A 130 21.45 10.48 -8.68
N ALA A 131 22.35 11.41 -8.36
CA ALA A 131 21.96 12.77 -8.01
C ALA A 131 21.25 13.50 -9.16
N ALA A 132 21.72 13.33 -10.40
CA ALA A 132 21.12 13.98 -11.58
C ALA A 132 19.71 13.44 -11.90
N GLY A 133 19.47 12.14 -11.69
CA GLY A 133 18.13 11.55 -11.82
C GLY A 133 17.19 12.06 -10.72
N MET A 134 17.68 12.12 -9.48
CA MET A 134 16.90 12.64 -8.35
C MET A 134 16.50 14.11 -8.54
N ILE A 135 17.41 14.95 -9.04
CA ILE A 135 17.09 16.36 -9.37
C ILE A 135 16.00 16.45 -10.43
N ARG A 136 16.08 15.63 -11.50
CA ARG A 136 15.06 15.60 -12.56
C ARG A 136 13.70 15.12 -12.05
N LEU A 137 13.70 14.17 -11.13
CA LEU A 137 12.48 13.68 -10.48
C LEU A 137 11.88 14.76 -9.56
N ALA A 138 12.70 15.41 -8.75
CA ALA A 138 12.26 16.52 -7.88
C ALA A 138 11.72 17.72 -8.68
N ALA A 139 12.24 17.96 -9.89
CA ALA A 139 11.75 19.02 -10.76
C ALA A 139 10.34 18.78 -11.34
N GLN A 140 9.78 17.57 -11.21
CA GLN A 140 8.43 17.27 -11.71
C GLN A 140 7.32 17.86 -10.84
N GLN A 141 7.62 18.30 -9.62
CA GLN A 141 6.63 18.77 -8.66
C GLN A 141 7.09 20.02 -7.93
N THR A 142 6.13 20.77 -7.38
CA THR A 142 6.42 22.00 -6.63
C THR A 142 6.34 21.76 -5.13
N VAL A 143 7.06 22.58 -4.37
CA VAL A 143 6.92 22.61 -2.90
C VAL A 143 5.48 22.91 -2.50
N ALA A 144 4.80 23.83 -3.19
CA ALA A 144 3.40 24.15 -2.95
C ALA A 144 2.51 22.90 -3.05
N ARG A 145 2.70 22.09 -4.09
CA ARG A 145 1.95 20.84 -4.26
C ARG A 145 2.24 19.83 -3.15
N MET A 146 3.47 19.76 -2.67
CA MET A 146 3.80 18.89 -1.52
C MET A 146 3.12 19.37 -0.23
N LEU A 147 3.05 20.69 0.00
CA LEU A 147 2.42 21.26 1.20
C LEU A 147 0.88 21.14 1.22
N GLU A 148 0.24 20.81 0.09
CA GLU A 148 -1.19 20.48 0.06
C GLU A 148 -1.51 19.12 0.73
N ARG A 149 -0.50 18.28 0.93
CA ARG A 149 -0.63 17.01 1.63
C ARG A 149 -0.96 17.27 3.11
N GLU A 150 -1.95 16.57 3.64
CA GLU A 150 -2.55 16.90 4.95
C GLU A 150 -1.56 16.91 6.13
N ASP A 151 -0.64 15.95 6.18
CA ASP A 151 0.39 15.83 7.22
C ASP A 151 1.43 16.96 7.14
N PHE A 152 1.92 17.29 5.94
CA PHE A 152 2.82 18.42 5.74
C PHE A 152 2.12 19.75 5.99
N SER A 153 0.86 19.90 5.56
CA SER A 153 0.04 21.08 5.84
C SER A 153 -0.10 21.29 7.35
N LYS A 154 -0.52 20.27 8.09
CA LYS A 154 -0.66 20.32 9.56
C LYS A 154 0.67 20.63 10.25
N ARG A 155 1.75 19.96 9.89
CA ARG A 155 3.08 20.20 10.50
C ARG A 155 3.56 21.62 10.22
N TYR A 156 3.42 22.08 8.98
CA TYR A 156 3.85 23.42 8.57
C TYR A 156 3.04 24.51 9.30
N SER A 157 1.71 24.39 9.34
CA SER A 157 0.84 25.33 10.07
C SER A 157 1.10 25.36 11.58
N ASN A 158 1.53 24.23 12.16
CA ASN A 158 1.86 24.12 13.59
C ASN A 158 3.33 24.44 13.91
N ASN A 159 4.12 24.95 12.94
CA ASN A 159 5.56 25.18 13.08
C ASN A 159 6.35 23.94 13.54
N GLN A 160 5.87 22.74 13.18
CA GLN A 160 6.59 21.50 13.40
C GLN A 160 7.59 21.30 12.24
N SER A 161 8.83 20.94 12.58
CA SER A 161 9.89 20.70 11.60
C SER A 161 9.46 19.68 10.55
N ILE A 162 9.75 19.94 9.28
CA ILE A 162 9.62 18.99 8.16
C ILE A 162 10.99 18.92 7.49
N ALA A 163 11.62 17.75 7.49
CA ALA A 163 12.93 17.61 6.89
C ALA A 163 12.82 17.55 5.34
N ILE A 164 13.79 18.13 4.64
CA ILE A 164 13.76 18.23 3.17
C ILE A 164 13.66 16.85 2.49
N HIS A 165 14.32 15.84 3.03
CA HIS A 165 14.29 14.49 2.47
C HIS A 165 12.90 13.86 2.52
N GLU A 166 12.01 14.29 3.44
CA GLU A 166 10.64 13.77 3.54
C GLU A 166 9.82 14.13 2.28
N PHE A 167 10.14 15.25 1.62
CA PHE A 167 9.51 15.61 0.33
C PHE A 167 9.95 14.72 -0.84
N LEU A 168 11.03 13.97 -0.69
CA LEU A 168 11.50 13.03 -1.71
C LEU A 168 10.70 11.72 -1.66
N TYR A 169 10.08 11.39 -0.52
CA TYR A 169 9.36 10.12 -0.36
C TYR A 169 8.23 9.94 -1.38
N PRO A 170 7.27 10.88 -1.55
CA PRO A 170 6.19 10.73 -2.52
C PRO A 170 6.69 10.59 -3.96
N LEU A 171 7.80 11.27 -4.27
CA LEU A 171 8.42 11.22 -5.59
C LEU A 171 9.04 9.85 -5.86
N CYS A 172 9.76 9.29 -4.88
CA CYS A 172 10.34 7.97 -4.98
C CYS A 172 9.24 6.90 -5.15
N GLN A 173 8.25 6.89 -4.25
CA GLN A 173 7.14 5.93 -4.35
C GLN A 173 6.37 6.07 -5.68
N GLY A 174 6.16 7.30 -6.16
CA GLY A 174 5.50 7.52 -7.44
C GLY A 174 6.35 7.07 -8.64
N TYR A 175 7.67 7.25 -8.58
CA TYR A 175 8.58 6.76 -9.63
C TYR A 175 8.65 5.23 -9.67
N ASP A 176 8.42 4.53 -8.55
CA ASP A 176 8.26 3.07 -8.56
C ASP A 176 7.19 2.63 -9.57
N SER A 177 6.09 3.37 -9.70
CA SER A 177 5.03 3.06 -10.68
C SER A 177 5.47 3.27 -12.13
N VAL A 178 6.35 4.25 -12.37
CA VAL A 178 6.96 4.48 -13.68
C VAL A 178 7.90 3.33 -14.04
N ALA A 179 8.76 2.92 -13.10
CA ALA A 179 9.71 1.82 -13.30
C ALA A 179 8.99 0.48 -13.53
N MET A 180 7.96 0.22 -12.73
CA MET A 180 7.19 -1.03 -12.78
C MET A 180 6.11 -1.05 -13.86
N LYS A 181 5.85 0.08 -14.55
CA LYS A 181 4.77 0.26 -15.52
C LYS A 181 3.42 -0.22 -14.95
N ALA A 182 3.10 0.23 -13.74
CA ALA A 182 1.92 -0.23 -13.01
C ALA A 182 0.63 0.16 -13.74
N ASP A 183 -0.28 -0.80 -13.92
CA ASP A 183 -1.62 -0.56 -14.44
C ASP A 183 -2.61 -0.16 -13.34
N VAL A 184 -2.41 -0.72 -12.15
CA VAL A 184 -3.17 -0.44 -10.94
C VAL A 184 -2.19 -0.39 -9.77
N GLU A 185 -2.34 0.56 -8.87
CA GLU A 185 -1.65 0.56 -7.57
C GLU A 185 -2.69 0.51 -6.43
N LEU A 186 -2.45 -0.40 -5.49
CA LEU A 186 -3.22 -0.53 -4.27
C LEU A 186 -2.50 0.17 -3.12
N GLY A 187 -3.26 0.82 -2.25
CA GLY A 187 -2.76 1.42 -1.02
C GLY A 187 -3.85 1.53 0.05
N GLY A 188 -3.45 1.85 1.28
CA GLY A 188 -4.41 2.30 2.29
C GLY A 188 -4.97 3.69 1.96
N THR A 189 -6.07 4.08 2.59
CA THR A 189 -6.63 5.44 2.44
C THR A 189 -5.65 6.55 2.86
N ASP A 190 -4.69 6.23 3.74
CA ASP A 190 -3.58 7.11 4.13
C ASP A 190 -2.53 7.34 3.02
N GLN A 191 -2.57 6.56 1.94
CA GLN A 191 -1.61 6.64 0.83
C GLN A 191 -2.11 7.48 -0.36
N ARG A 192 -3.32 8.09 -0.27
CA ARG A 192 -3.97 8.80 -1.39
C ARG A 192 -3.01 9.72 -2.15
N PHE A 193 -2.26 10.56 -1.44
CA PHE A 193 -1.34 11.51 -2.06
C PHE A 193 -0.23 10.81 -2.86
N ASN A 194 0.39 9.77 -2.31
CA ASN A 194 1.47 9.04 -2.97
C ASN A 194 0.96 8.25 -4.19
N LEU A 195 -0.23 7.65 -4.09
CA LEU A 195 -0.89 6.95 -5.19
C LEU A 195 -1.20 7.89 -6.37
N LEU A 196 -1.67 9.11 -6.06
CA LEU A 196 -1.89 10.16 -7.05
C LEU A 196 -0.58 10.71 -7.62
N MET A 197 0.49 10.76 -6.84
CA MET A 197 1.82 11.13 -7.31
C MET A 197 2.33 10.14 -8.36
N GLY A 198 2.14 8.83 -8.13
CA GLY A 198 2.46 7.80 -9.12
C GLY A 198 1.72 7.99 -10.44
N ARG A 199 0.41 8.27 -10.38
CA ARG A 199 -0.40 8.60 -11.57
C ARG A 199 0.14 9.80 -12.33
N GLU A 200 0.53 10.86 -11.63
CA GLU A 200 1.02 12.08 -12.28
C GLU A 200 2.40 11.89 -12.91
N LEU A 201 3.32 11.23 -12.19
CA LEU A 201 4.64 10.91 -12.73
C LEU A 201 4.54 9.99 -13.95
N GLN A 202 3.65 9.01 -13.98
CA GLN A 202 3.43 8.20 -15.18
C GLN A 202 3.07 9.05 -16.41
N LYS A 203 2.24 10.09 -16.27
CA LYS A 203 1.93 11.01 -17.38
C LYS A 203 3.16 11.76 -17.86
N HIS A 204 3.98 12.29 -16.94
CA HIS A 204 5.22 13.00 -17.29
C HIS A 204 6.20 12.11 -18.05
N TYR A 205 6.18 10.81 -17.79
CA TYR A 205 7.00 9.81 -18.48
C TYR A 205 6.30 9.17 -19.70
N GLY A 206 5.16 9.73 -20.15
CA GLY A 206 4.43 9.27 -21.33
C GLY A 206 3.77 7.90 -21.17
N GLN A 207 3.56 7.43 -19.94
CA GLN A 207 2.87 6.19 -19.63
C GLN A 207 1.38 6.43 -19.37
N ALA A 208 0.56 5.39 -19.60
CA ALA A 208 -0.83 5.41 -19.17
C ALA A 208 -0.89 5.45 -17.63
N PRO A 209 -1.65 6.38 -17.02
CA PRO A 209 -1.79 6.43 -15.57
C PRO A 209 -2.34 5.12 -14.99
N GLN A 210 -1.84 4.73 -13.82
CA GLN A 210 -2.33 3.59 -13.05
C GLN A 210 -3.70 3.88 -12.46
N CYS A 211 -4.62 2.92 -12.44
CA CYS A 211 -5.83 3.04 -11.61
C CYS A 211 -5.44 2.97 -10.12
N VAL A 212 -6.18 3.68 -9.26
CA VAL A 212 -5.89 3.72 -7.82
C VAL A 212 -7.02 3.04 -7.08
N VAL A 213 -6.67 2.02 -6.29
CA VAL A 213 -7.59 1.26 -5.45
C VAL A 213 -7.16 1.45 -3.99
N MET A 214 -7.99 2.14 -3.22
CA MET A 214 -7.72 2.40 -1.80
C MET A 214 -8.53 1.46 -0.92
N MET A 215 -7.83 0.79 -0.02
CA MET A 215 -8.41 -0.09 0.97
C MET A 215 -8.58 0.66 2.30
N PRO A 216 -9.65 0.40 3.06
CA PRO A 216 -9.81 0.99 4.38
C PRO A 216 -8.71 0.50 5.32
N LEU A 217 -8.41 1.31 6.33
CA LEU A 217 -7.45 0.97 7.36
C LEU A 217 -8.15 0.15 8.46
N LEU A 218 -7.62 -1.02 8.77
CA LEU A 218 -8.10 -1.82 9.90
C LEU A 218 -7.62 -1.20 11.21
N GLU A 219 -8.55 -0.96 12.13
CA GLU A 219 -8.26 -0.53 13.49
C GLU A 219 -7.58 -1.65 14.28
N GLY A 220 -6.66 -1.28 15.17
CA GLY A 220 -6.00 -2.23 16.05
C GLY A 220 -6.88 -2.67 17.21
N LEU A 221 -6.29 -3.42 18.14
CA LEU A 221 -6.96 -3.92 19.36
C LEU A 221 -7.48 -2.81 20.27
N ASP A 222 -6.97 -1.58 20.13
CA ASP A 222 -7.43 -0.39 20.85
C ASP A 222 -8.71 0.22 20.25
N GLY A 223 -9.13 -0.22 19.06
CA GLY A 223 -10.37 0.18 18.39
C GLY A 223 -10.45 1.62 17.89
N VAL A 224 -9.36 2.38 18.01
CA VAL A 224 -9.30 3.80 17.63
C VAL A 224 -8.22 4.04 16.59
N ASN A 225 -7.00 3.57 16.86
CA ASN A 225 -5.89 3.78 15.93
C ASN A 225 -5.83 2.64 14.91
N LYS A 226 -5.32 2.94 13.72
CA LYS A 226 -4.99 1.89 12.74
C LYS A 226 -4.03 0.87 13.36
N MET A 227 -4.17 -0.38 12.95
CA MET A 227 -3.32 -1.47 13.41
C MET A 227 -1.85 -1.16 13.09
N SER A 228 -1.01 -1.17 14.12
CA SER A 228 0.40 -0.82 14.00
C SER A 228 1.25 -1.51 15.05
N LYS A 229 2.38 -2.07 14.62
CA LYS A 229 3.38 -2.62 15.55
C LYS A 229 3.92 -1.58 16.53
N SER A 230 4.10 -0.34 16.07
CA SER A 230 4.60 0.75 16.91
C SER A 230 3.67 1.12 18.07
N LEU A 231 2.38 0.81 17.96
CA LEU A 231 1.38 1.04 19.02
C LEU A 231 1.12 -0.21 19.86
N GLY A 232 1.71 -1.36 19.52
CA GLY A 232 1.44 -2.64 20.20
C GLY A 232 0.00 -3.15 20.03
N ASN A 233 -0.82 -2.55 19.16
CA ASN A 233 -2.25 -2.83 18.99
C ASN A 233 -2.52 -3.83 17.84
N TYR A 234 -1.57 -4.73 17.53
CA TYR A 234 -1.61 -5.56 16.33
C TYR A 234 -1.79 -7.06 16.61
N ILE A 235 -2.30 -7.75 15.59
CA ILE A 235 -2.36 -9.22 15.52
C ILE A 235 -1.47 -9.67 14.37
N GLY A 236 -0.31 -10.26 14.69
CA GLY A 236 0.64 -10.75 13.69
C GLY A 236 0.17 -12.04 13.01
N ILE A 237 0.41 -12.18 11.71
CA ILE A 237 -0.04 -13.36 10.94
C ILE A 237 0.89 -14.57 11.06
N ALA A 238 2.04 -14.38 11.72
CA ALA A 238 3.00 -15.43 12.03
C ALA A 238 3.09 -15.70 13.54
N GLU A 239 2.21 -15.11 14.35
CA GLU A 239 2.11 -15.44 15.77
C GLU A 239 1.59 -16.87 15.97
N VAL A 240 1.85 -17.45 17.14
CA VAL A 240 1.33 -18.78 17.47
C VAL A 240 -0.20 -18.75 17.50
N PRO A 241 -0.90 -19.84 17.07
CA PRO A 241 -2.36 -19.82 16.94
C PRO A 241 -3.11 -19.40 18.22
N LYS A 242 -2.57 -19.74 19.40
CA LYS A 242 -3.13 -19.35 20.69
C LYS A 242 -3.12 -17.83 20.90
N GLU A 243 -2.05 -17.15 20.49
CA GLU A 243 -1.94 -15.68 20.59
C GLU A 243 -2.86 -14.99 19.60
N ILE A 244 -2.89 -15.47 18.35
CA ILE A 244 -3.83 -14.96 17.34
C ILE A 244 -5.28 -15.09 17.83
N PHE A 245 -5.64 -16.27 18.36
CA PHE A 245 -6.97 -16.50 18.92
C PHE A 245 -7.25 -15.58 20.11
N GLY A 246 -6.36 -15.52 21.09
CA GLY A 246 -6.52 -14.68 22.28
C GLY A 246 -6.69 -13.19 21.95
N LYS A 247 -5.86 -12.67 21.03
CA LYS A 247 -5.96 -11.28 20.56
C LYS A 247 -7.24 -11.03 19.77
N THR A 248 -7.61 -11.94 18.88
CA THR A 248 -8.85 -11.80 18.09
C THR A 248 -10.09 -11.81 18.99
N MET A 249 -10.10 -12.63 20.03
CA MET A 249 -11.19 -12.66 21.03
C MET A 249 -11.24 -11.42 21.93
N SER A 250 -10.23 -10.55 21.89
CA SER A 250 -10.21 -9.28 22.64
C SER A 250 -10.77 -8.09 21.85
N VAL A 251 -11.08 -8.29 20.56
CA VAL A 251 -11.72 -7.30 19.70
C VAL A 251 -13.12 -6.97 20.26
N SER A 252 -13.44 -5.69 20.38
CA SER A 252 -14.73 -5.25 20.93
C SER A 252 -15.91 -5.62 20.01
N ASP A 253 -17.10 -5.78 20.58
CA ASP A 253 -18.33 -6.12 19.83
C ASP A 253 -18.61 -5.14 18.67
N ILE A 254 -18.29 -3.87 18.87
CA ILE A 254 -18.44 -2.83 17.84
C ILE A 254 -17.44 -3.04 16.71
N LEU A 255 -16.18 -3.32 17.05
CA LEU A 255 -15.11 -3.50 16.07
C LEU A 255 -15.17 -4.86 15.36
N MET A 256 -15.79 -5.85 15.98
CA MET A 256 -15.94 -7.21 15.44
C MET A 256 -16.52 -7.21 14.03
N TRP A 257 -17.58 -6.43 13.78
CA TRP A 257 -18.20 -6.33 12.44
C TRP A 257 -17.24 -5.77 11.39
N ARG A 258 -16.40 -4.81 11.79
CA ARG A 258 -15.37 -4.24 10.91
C ARG A 258 -14.31 -5.29 10.57
N TYR A 259 -13.93 -6.12 11.54
CA TYR A 259 -13.01 -7.23 11.31
C TYR A 259 -13.63 -8.28 10.39
N PHE A 260 -14.91 -8.62 10.56
CA PHE A 260 -15.60 -9.52 9.65
C PHE A 260 -15.62 -8.98 8.23
N ASP A 261 -16.03 -7.75 8.00
CA ASP A 261 -16.13 -7.16 6.65
C ASP A 261 -14.77 -7.13 5.93
N LEU A 262 -13.69 -6.82 6.65
CA LEU A 262 -12.36 -6.62 6.05
C LEU A 262 -11.47 -7.87 6.01
N LEU A 263 -11.72 -8.85 6.88
CA LEU A 263 -10.86 -10.04 7.02
C LEU A 263 -11.56 -11.36 6.65
N SER A 264 -12.89 -11.39 6.64
CA SER A 264 -13.65 -12.58 6.26
C SER A 264 -13.75 -12.73 4.74
N PHE A 265 -13.75 -13.97 4.27
CA PHE A 265 -14.09 -14.29 2.88
C PHE A 265 -15.61 -14.40 2.66
N ARG A 266 -16.42 -14.38 3.73
CA ARG A 266 -17.89 -14.43 3.65
C ARG A 266 -18.45 -13.22 2.91
N SER A 267 -19.41 -13.49 2.03
CA SER A 267 -20.11 -12.45 1.28
C SER A 267 -20.79 -11.43 2.20
N SER A 268 -20.98 -10.20 1.72
CA SER A 268 -21.69 -9.18 2.50
C SER A 268 -23.13 -9.61 2.86
N ALA A 269 -23.74 -10.51 2.08
CA ALA A 269 -25.03 -11.10 2.39
C ALA A 269 -24.96 -12.04 3.60
N GLU A 270 -23.95 -12.93 3.66
CA GLU A 270 -23.74 -13.85 4.79
C GLU A 270 -23.30 -13.17 6.09
N ILE A 271 -22.74 -11.96 6.01
CA ILE A 271 -22.38 -11.16 7.20
C ILE A 271 -23.61 -10.43 7.76
N ALA A 272 -24.60 -10.14 6.92
CA ALA A 272 -25.82 -9.42 7.32
C ALA A 272 -26.88 -10.31 7.99
N GLU A 273 -26.74 -11.64 7.88
CA GLU A 273 -27.56 -12.66 8.57
C GLU A 273 -27.09 -12.91 10.01
#